data_AF-A0A2R4SVR6-F1
#
_entry.id   AF-A0A2R4SVR6-F1
#
_cell.length_a   1.000
_cell.length_b   1.000
_cell.length_c   1.000
_cell.angle_alpha   90.00
_cell.angle_beta   90.00
_cell.angle_gamma   90.00
#
_symmetry.space_group_name_H-M   'P 1'
#
loop_
_entity.id
_entity.type
_entity.pdbx_description
1 polymer ?
#
loop_
_entity_poly.entity_id
_entity_poly.type
_entity_poly.pdbx_seq_one_letter_code
_entity_poly.pdbx_strand_id
1 'polypeptide(L)'
;MKAQHVRHWEQDDDVVERVLSGLRLSLILDRLYLDTFYRDLTAVLHENAAPTMDEIEKLADRLRGALMPLVAIVLEHHDQPGEASSRTITRARALQEQAPPGNLLPARAHLHQLAMATQDLLKLLRQEDTR
;
A
#
# COMPACT_ATOMS: atom_id res chain seq x y z
N MET A 1 -4.86 21.08 -51.90
CA MET A 1 -5.70 21.05 -50.68
C MET A 1 -5.04 20.09 -49.70
N LYS A 2 -4.46 20.60 -48.60
CA LYS A 2 -3.77 19.77 -47.58
C LYS A 2 -4.81 19.33 -46.55
N ALA A 3 -5.09 18.04 -46.49
CA ALA A 3 -5.93 17.45 -45.46
C ALA A 3 -5.19 17.58 -44.12
N GLN A 4 -5.77 18.36 -43.20
CA GLN A 4 -5.35 18.40 -41.80
C GLN A 4 -5.66 17.03 -41.18
N HIS A 5 -4.60 16.31 -40.79
CA HIS A 5 -4.72 15.20 -39.88
C HIS A 5 -5.19 15.74 -38.52
N VAL A 6 -6.50 15.64 -38.28
CA VAL A 6 -7.06 15.66 -36.93
C VAL A 6 -6.50 14.40 -36.26
N ARG A 7 -5.45 14.58 -35.45
CA ARG A 7 -4.97 13.52 -34.55
C ARG A 7 -6.10 13.23 -33.59
N HIS A 8 -6.77 12.11 -33.81
CA HIS A 8 -7.71 11.53 -32.87
C HIS A 8 -6.91 11.23 -31.60
N TRP A 9 -7.06 12.08 -30.58
CA TRP A 9 -6.66 11.74 -29.23
C TRP A 9 -7.67 10.69 -28.78
N GLU A 10 -7.34 9.43 -29.02
CA GLU A 10 -7.96 8.32 -28.30
C GLU A 10 -7.60 8.58 -26.83
N GLN A 11 -8.59 8.97 -26.03
CA GLN A 11 -8.41 9.06 -24.59
C GLN A 11 -8.06 7.66 -24.13
N ASP A 12 -6.78 7.47 -23.85
CA ASP A 12 -6.28 6.25 -23.25
C ASP A 12 -6.75 6.27 -21.80
N ASP A 13 -7.96 5.76 -21.57
CA ASP A 13 -8.64 5.74 -20.27
C ASP A 13 -7.73 5.09 -19.21
N ASP A 14 -6.88 4.15 -19.62
CA ASP A 14 -5.87 3.51 -18.77
C ASP A 14 -4.81 4.51 -18.28
N VAL A 15 -4.38 5.45 -19.14
CA VAL A 15 -3.42 6.50 -18.74
C VAL A 15 -4.07 7.49 -17.78
N VAL A 16 -5.34 7.83 -17.99
CA VAL A 16 -6.09 8.74 -17.11
C VAL A 16 -6.29 8.08 -15.74
N GLU A 17 -6.74 6.83 -15.69
CA GLU A 17 -6.89 6.08 -14.44
C GLU A 17 -5.57 5.87 -13.72
N ARG A 18 -4.47 5.66 -14.44
CA ARG A 18 -3.12 5.58 -13.87
C ARG A 18 -2.71 6.88 -13.20
N VAL A 19 -2.93 8.02 -13.86
CA VAL A 19 -2.59 9.35 -13.32
C VAL A 19 -3.48 9.67 -12.12
N LEU A 20 -4.79 9.38 -12.19
CA LEU A 20 -5.72 9.58 -11.09
C LEU A 20 -5.39 8.70 -9.89
N SER A 21 -4.98 7.45 -10.12
CA SER A 21 -4.59 6.52 -9.06
C SER A 21 -3.27 6.93 -8.40
N GLY A 22 -2.28 7.36 -9.18
CA GLY A 22 -1.06 7.97 -8.67
C GLY A 22 -1.32 9.24 -7.86
N LEU A 23 -2.23 10.10 -8.32
CA LEU A 23 -2.63 11.32 -7.60
C LEU A 23 -3.41 11.00 -6.32
N ARG A 24 -4.34 10.04 -6.33
CA ARG A 24 -5.07 9.59 -5.14
C ARG A 24 -4.13 8.98 -4.11
N LEU A 25 -3.23 8.11 -4.57
CA LEU A 25 -2.18 7.55 -3.73
C LEU A 25 -1.33 8.67 -3.12
N SER A 26 -0.89 9.63 -3.94
CA SER A 26 -0.12 10.78 -3.46
C SER A 26 -0.89 11.62 -2.45
N LEU A 27 -2.18 11.90 -2.65
CA LEU A 27 -2.99 12.68 -1.71
C LEU A 27 -3.21 11.95 -0.38
N ILE A 28 -3.41 10.64 -0.43
CA ILE A 28 -3.58 9.82 0.78
C ILE A 28 -2.26 9.67 1.51
N LEU A 29 -1.16 9.48 0.78
CA LEU A 29 0.17 9.41 1.33
C LEU A 29 0.66 10.76 1.88
N ASP A 30 0.29 11.87 1.26
CA ASP A 30 0.52 13.21 1.77
C ASP A 30 -0.23 13.41 3.11
N ARG A 31 -1.48 12.93 3.18
CA ARG A 31 -2.25 12.87 4.44
C ARG A 31 -1.65 11.92 5.48
N LEU A 32 -0.94 10.86 5.05
CA LEU A 32 -0.25 9.89 5.90
C LEU A 32 1.19 10.31 6.24
N TYR A 33 1.64 11.52 5.85
CA TYR A 33 3.04 11.95 5.93
C TYR A 33 3.95 10.93 5.25
N LEU A 34 3.96 10.92 3.92
CA LEU A 34 4.63 9.92 3.08
C LEU A 34 6.06 9.58 3.54
N ASP A 35 6.86 10.59 3.89
CA ASP A 35 8.22 10.40 4.40
C ASP A 35 8.27 9.65 5.73
N THR A 36 7.30 9.89 6.62
CA THR A 36 7.17 9.19 7.90
C THR A 36 6.72 7.77 7.68
N PHE A 37 5.77 7.55 6.77
CA PHE A 37 5.26 6.21 6.45
C PHE A 37 6.34 5.32 5.82
N TYR A 38 7.13 5.84 4.86
CA TYR A 38 8.25 5.07 4.31
C TYR A 38 9.36 4.85 5.33
N ARG A 39 9.62 5.84 6.19
CA ARG A 39 10.56 5.68 7.30
C ARG A 39 10.14 4.57 8.26
N ASP A 40 8.85 4.47 8.56
CA ASP A 40 8.31 3.39 9.40
C ASP A 40 8.47 2.02 8.74
N LEU A 41 8.21 1.91 7.43
CA LEU A 41 8.47 0.68 6.68
C LEU A 41 9.96 0.32 6.70
N THR A 42 10.86 1.29 6.48
CA THR A 42 12.31 1.06 6.58
C THR A 42 12.72 0.64 7.99
N ALA A 43 12.17 1.26 9.03
CA ALA A 43 12.46 0.92 10.42
C ALA A 43 12.08 -0.52 10.80
N VAL A 44 11.14 -1.14 10.07
CA VAL A 44 10.69 -2.51 10.30
C VAL A 44 11.35 -3.53 9.37
N LEU A 45 11.49 -3.19 8.08
CA LEU A 45 11.92 -4.13 7.04
C LEU A 45 13.43 -4.15 6.79
N HIS A 46 14.19 -3.20 7.37
CA HIS A 46 15.64 -3.19 7.23
C HIS A 46 16.28 -4.41 7.90
N GLU A 47 17.35 -4.96 7.31
CA GLU A 47 18.00 -6.21 7.77
C GLU A 47 18.44 -6.16 9.24
N ASN A 48 18.88 -4.98 9.68
CA ASN A 48 19.33 -4.72 11.05
C ASN A 48 18.26 -4.07 11.94
N ALA A 49 16.98 -4.12 11.55
CA ALA A 49 15.88 -3.54 12.33
C ALA A 49 15.69 -4.28 13.67
N ALA A 50 15.93 -3.57 14.77
CA ALA A 50 15.73 -4.07 16.13
C ALA A 50 14.87 -3.11 16.97
N PRO A 51 13.60 -2.89 16.59
CA PRO A 51 12.71 -2.01 17.35
C PRO A 51 12.46 -2.58 18.74
N THR A 52 12.48 -1.70 19.73
CA THR A 52 12.09 -1.94 21.11
C THR A 52 10.58 -2.17 21.23
N MET A 53 10.09 -2.66 22.38
CA MET A 53 8.65 -2.92 22.56
C MET A 53 7.80 -1.65 22.36
N ASP A 54 8.22 -0.51 22.92
CA ASP A 54 7.55 0.78 22.76
C ASP A 54 7.55 1.27 21.31
N GLU A 55 8.61 0.99 20.55
CA GLU A 55 8.67 1.32 19.13
C GLU A 55 7.77 0.39 18.31
N ILE A 56 7.70 -0.89 18.67
CA ILE A 56 6.84 -1.86 17.99
C ILE A 56 5.37 -1.44 18.09
N GLU A 57 4.91 -1.04 19.27
CA GLU A 57 3.52 -0.60 19.46
C GLU A 57 3.21 0.63 18.59
N LYS A 58 4.07 1.65 18.64
CA LYS A 58 3.92 2.87 17.84
C LYS A 58 3.95 2.60 16.33
N LEU A 59 4.88 1.76 15.88
CA LEU A 59 5.01 1.38 14.47
C LEU A 59 3.80 0.55 14.02
N ALA A 60 3.35 -0.40 14.84
CA ALA A 60 2.19 -1.23 14.55
C ALA A 60 0.92 -0.39 14.43
N ASP A 61 0.70 0.56 15.33
CA ASP A 61 -0.47 1.44 15.28
C ASP A 61 -0.46 2.34 14.04
N ARG A 62 0.69 2.92 13.70
CA ARG A 62 0.82 3.73 12.47
C ARG A 62 0.60 2.89 11.21
N LEU A 63 1.19 1.70 11.13
CA LEU A 63 1.03 0.80 9.98
C LEU A 63 -0.42 0.29 9.87
N ARG A 64 -1.08 -0.07 10.99
CA ARG A 64 -2.51 -0.43 10.99
C ARG A 64 -3.38 0.73 10.53
N GLY A 65 -3.11 1.95 10.98
CA GLY A 65 -3.82 3.15 10.57
C GLY A 65 -3.72 3.43 9.07
N ALA A 66 -2.57 3.11 8.46
CA ALA A 66 -2.36 3.24 7.02
C ALA A 66 -2.95 2.08 6.20
N LEU A 67 -3.10 0.89 6.80
CA LEU A 67 -3.53 -0.33 6.12
C LEU A 67 -4.96 -0.22 5.54
N MET A 68 -5.90 0.34 6.30
CA MET A 68 -7.30 0.48 5.87
C MET A 68 -7.46 1.37 4.64
N PRO A 69 -6.91 2.61 4.64
CA PRO A 69 -6.88 3.44 3.45
C PRO A 69 -6.26 2.72 2.26
N LEU A 70 -5.15 2.02 2.44
CA LEU A 70 -4.50 1.28 1.35
C LEU A 70 -5.36 0.16 0.78
N VAL A 71 -6.03 -0.61 1.64
CA VAL A 71 -6.97 -1.66 1.19
C VAL A 71 -8.14 -1.06 0.41
N ALA A 72 -8.70 0.06 0.85
CA ALA A 72 -9.77 0.75 0.13
C ALA A 72 -9.33 1.18 -1.27
N ILE A 73 -8.15 1.82 -1.39
CA ILE A 73 -7.60 2.22 -2.70
C ILE A 73 -7.37 1.01 -3.60
N VAL A 74 -6.79 -0.07 -3.07
CA VAL A 74 -6.55 -1.28 -3.86
C VAL A 74 -7.86 -1.85 -4.40
N LEU A 75 -8.93 -1.83 -3.62
CA LEU A 75 -10.25 -2.29 -4.07
C LEU A 75 -10.91 -1.34 -5.08
N GLU A 76 -10.74 -0.03 -4.91
CA GLU A 76 -11.21 0.96 -5.89
C GLU A 76 -10.46 0.85 -7.22
N HIS A 77 -9.17 0.51 -7.17
CA HIS A 77 -8.32 0.39 -8.34
C HIS A 77 -8.51 -0.97 -9.04
N HIS A 78 -8.80 -2.03 -8.27
CA HIS A 78 -9.07 -3.38 -8.79
C HIS A 78 -10.56 -3.70 -8.63
N ASP A 79 -11.40 -3.28 -9.58
CA ASP A 79 -12.85 -3.58 -9.56
C ASP A 79 -13.13 -5.09 -9.45
N GLN A 80 -12.27 -5.92 -10.05
CA GLN A 80 -12.23 -7.37 -9.89
C GLN A 80 -10.81 -7.88 -9.61
N PRO A 81 -10.37 -7.90 -8.33
CA PRO A 81 -9.02 -8.30 -8.00
C PRO A 81 -8.84 -9.79 -8.29
N GLY A 82 -7.83 -10.13 -9.10
CA GLY A 82 -7.45 -11.52 -9.32
C GLY A 82 -7.15 -12.26 -8.01
N GLU A 83 -7.09 -13.60 -8.06
CA GLU A 83 -6.95 -14.45 -6.87
C GLU A 83 -5.75 -14.06 -5.97
N ALA A 84 -4.62 -13.66 -6.59
CA ALA A 84 -3.45 -13.19 -5.86
C ALA A 84 -3.71 -11.87 -5.12
N SER A 85 -4.33 -10.88 -5.77
CA SER A 85 -4.70 -9.59 -5.16
C SER A 85 -5.71 -9.79 -4.03
N SER A 86 -6.73 -10.64 -4.26
CA SER A 86 -7.73 -10.99 -3.25
C SER A 86 -7.12 -11.63 -2.00
N ARG A 87 -6.12 -12.52 -2.15
CA ARG A 87 -5.38 -13.10 -1.02
C ARG A 87 -4.61 -12.04 -0.23
N THR A 88 -3.92 -11.13 -0.92
CA THR A 88 -3.17 -10.03 -0.27
C THR A 88 -4.09 -9.12 0.53
N ILE A 89 -5.23 -8.73 -0.04
CA ILE A 89 -6.26 -7.90 0.63
C ILE A 89 -6.80 -8.60 1.87
N THR A 90 -7.14 -9.89 1.74
CA THR A 90 -7.68 -10.69 2.86
C THR A 90 -6.65 -10.80 3.99
N ARG A 91 -5.39 -11.08 3.65
CA ARG A 91 -4.30 -11.17 4.64
C ARG A 91 -4.07 -9.84 5.36
N ALA A 92 -4.11 -8.72 4.63
CA ALA A 92 -3.98 -7.39 5.22
C ALA A 92 -5.09 -7.11 6.23
N ARG A 93 -6.35 -7.37 5.87
CA ARG A 93 -7.50 -7.22 6.79
C ARG A 93 -7.36 -8.10 8.04
N ALA A 94 -7.00 -9.37 7.87
CA ALA A 94 -6.82 -10.28 8.99
C ALA A 94 -5.71 -9.83 9.96
N LEU A 95 -4.61 -9.28 9.46
CA LEU A 95 -3.53 -8.75 10.30
C LEU A 95 -3.94 -7.47 11.03
N GLN A 96 -4.83 -6.67 10.46
CA GLN A 96 -5.35 -5.47 11.10
C GLN A 96 -6.21 -5.80 12.35
N GLU A 97 -7.02 -6.85 12.26
CA GLU A 97 -7.91 -7.28 13.35
C GLU A 97 -7.19 -7.99 14.50
N GLN A 98 -5.93 -8.40 14.27
CA GLN A 98 -5.13 -9.07 15.28
C GLN A 98 -4.52 -8.08 16.28
N ALA A 99 -4.76 -8.34 17.56
CA ALA A 99 -4.07 -7.64 18.64
C ALA A 99 -2.55 -7.95 18.59
N PRO A 100 -1.68 -6.96 18.87
CA PRO A 100 -0.26 -7.24 18.96
C PRO A 100 0.00 -8.17 20.16
N PRO A 101 0.86 -9.19 20.01
CA PRO A 101 1.20 -10.06 21.13
C PRO A 101 2.05 -9.30 22.15
N GLY A 102 1.84 -9.53 23.45
CA GLY A 102 2.53 -8.81 24.54
C GLY A 102 3.99 -9.20 24.78
N ASN A 103 4.56 -10.10 23.96
CA ASN A 103 5.94 -10.56 24.07
C ASN A 103 6.78 -10.01 22.92
N LEU A 104 8.01 -9.56 23.20
CA LEU A 104 8.87 -8.85 22.24
C LEU A 104 9.07 -9.60 20.91
N LEU A 105 9.46 -10.89 20.94
CA LEU A 105 9.74 -11.66 19.73
C LEU A 105 8.49 -11.84 18.85
N PRO A 106 7.36 -12.35 19.38
CA PRO A 106 6.09 -12.35 18.65
C PRO A 106 5.66 -10.97 18.15
N ALA A 107 5.89 -9.90 18.93
CA ALA A 107 5.49 -8.56 18.56
C ALA A 107 6.29 -8.05 17.35
N ARG A 108 7.59 -8.32 17.31
CA ARG A 108 8.45 -8.05 16.13
C ARG A 108 7.98 -8.83 14.90
N ALA A 109 7.64 -10.10 15.07
CA ALA A 109 7.14 -10.92 13.97
C ALA A 109 5.81 -10.37 13.41
N HIS A 110 4.87 -10.01 14.30
CA HIS A 110 3.60 -9.40 13.91
C HIS A 110 3.79 -8.05 13.19
N LEU A 111 4.68 -7.20 13.72
CA LEU A 111 5.03 -5.92 13.08
C LEU A 111 5.63 -6.13 11.69
N HIS A 112 6.52 -7.11 11.54
CA HIS A 112 7.11 -7.46 10.25
C HIS A 112 6.04 -7.95 9.26
N GLN A 113 5.07 -8.75 9.71
CA GLN A 113 3.94 -9.18 8.89
C GLN A 113 3.06 -7.99 8.44
N LEU A 114 2.79 -7.04 9.33
CA LEU A 114 2.08 -5.80 8.97
C LEU A 114 2.83 -5.00 7.91
N ALA A 115 4.13 -4.80 8.09
CA ALA A 115 4.96 -4.07 7.12
C ALA A 115 5.02 -4.78 5.76
N MET A 116 5.16 -6.11 5.74
CA MET A 116 5.11 -6.91 4.51
C MET A 116 3.76 -6.83 3.82
N ALA A 117 2.66 -6.93 4.56
CA ALA A 117 1.31 -6.77 3.99
C ALA A 117 1.11 -5.37 3.39
N THR A 118 1.61 -4.35 4.08
CA THR A 118 1.61 -2.96 3.60
C THR A 118 2.39 -2.84 2.29
N GLN A 119 3.60 -3.40 2.23
CA GLN A 119 4.43 -3.37 1.03
C GLN A 119 3.77 -4.11 -0.14
N ASP A 120 3.10 -5.24 0.13
CA ASP A 120 2.41 -6.00 -0.91
C ASP A 120 1.18 -5.25 -1.45
N LEU A 121 0.43 -4.53 -0.61
CA LEU A 121 -0.63 -3.62 -1.08
C LEU A 121 -0.06 -2.50 -1.96
N LEU A 122 1.06 -1.88 -1.56
CA LEU A 122 1.74 -0.87 -2.38
C LEU A 122 2.24 -1.44 -3.72
N LYS A 123 2.67 -2.71 -3.75
CA LYS A 123 3.05 -3.38 -5.00
C LYS A 123 1.84 -3.59 -5.90
N LEU A 124 0.69 -3.99 -5.37
CA LEU A 124 -0.54 -4.13 -6.16
C LEU A 124 -0.92 -2.82 -6.85
N LEU A 125 -0.75 -1.70 -6.16
CA LEU A 125 -0.98 -0.35 -6.72
C LEU A 125 0.05 0.05 -7.78
N ARG A 126 1.18 -0.66 -7.90
CA ARG A 126 2.24 -0.41 -8.91
C ARG A 126 2.23 -1.43 -10.05
N GLN A 127 1.71 -2.63 -9.84
CA GLN A 127 1.85 -3.75 -10.78
C GLN A 127 0.92 -3.71 -12.00
N GLU A 128 0.00 -2.75 -12.09
CA GLU A 128 -0.71 -2.46 -13.34
C GLU A 128 0.18 -1.81 -14.41
N ASP A 129 1.40 -1.36 -14.08
CA ASP A 129 2.34 -0.74 -15.03
C ASP A 129 2.95 -1.69 -16.11
N THR A 130 2.55 -2.97 -16.20
CA THR A 130 3.22 -3.97 -17.07
C THR A 130 2.31 -4.97 -17.80
N ARG A 131 1.06 -4.63 -18.11
CA ARG A 131 0.22 -5.46 -19.00
C ARG A 131 -0.25 -4.71 -20.23
#